data_AF-A0A396MPN3-F1
#
_entry.id   AF-A0A396MPN3-F1
#
_cell.length_a   1.000
_cell.length_b   1.000
_cell.length_c   1.000
_cell.angle_alpha   90.00
_cell.angle_beta   90.00
_cell.angle_gamma   90.00
#
_symmetry.space_group_name_H-M   'P 1'
#
loop_
_entity.id
_entity.type
_entity.pdbx_description
1 polymer ?
#
loop_
_entity_poly.entity_id
_entity_poly.type
_entity_poly.pdbx_seq_one_letter_code
_entity_poly.pdbx_strand_id
1 'polypeptide(L)'
;MEVKKREILVSIIIALISIMIGIFISGKISDSQDAGRESYQKAIQIEEPEIFRHCMSVNSGDGLIYGELKAVDTVSDPNIEGEWLYLSKKTQRYTMHTRTVHTGKTTRIETYWTWDTISVEELHSKRVSFCGVEFSYEKINRPDSHYIDTVETGRHMREVFDGCDTSYIGTIFTKMADNAISDGSSFYLNKTPQETLDVVKNAGRWELVLFWVMWLILTGIVIVSFCHMDNDWLD
;
A
#
# COMPACT_ATOMS: atom_id res chain seq x y z
N MET A 1 50.72 0.41 8.11
CA MET A 1 50.29 1.49 7.21
C MET A 1 50.02 2.70 8.08
N GLU A 2 50.90 3.70 8.05
CA GLU A 2 50.70 4.95 8.80
C GLU A 2 49.90 5.91 7.93
N VAL A 3 48.71 6.28 8.38
CA VAL A 3 47.90 7.31 7.70
C VAL A 3 48.57 8.66 7.93
N LYS A 4 48.97 9.33 6.85
CA LYS A 4 49.64 10.64 6.93
C LYS A 4 48.59 11.74 7.10
N LYS A 5 48.96 12.87 7.74
CA LYS A 5 48.04 14.00 7.99
C LYS A 5 47.36 14.54 6.73
N ARG A 6 48.00 14.45 5.56
CA ARG A 6 47.45 14.84 4.25
C ARG A 6 46.31 13.93 3.78
N GLU A 7 46.42 12.63 4.02
CA GLU A 7 45.41 11.64 3.62
C GLU A 7 44.14 11.81 4.46
N ILE A 8 44.29 12.22 5.72
CA ILE A 8 43.17 12.61 6.59
C ILE A 8 42.45 13.83 6.01
N LEU A 9 43.20 14.86 5.58
CA LEU A 9 42.61 16.07 5.01
C LEU A 9 41.84 15.77 3.71
N VAL A 10 42.42 14.97 2.82
CA VAL A 10 41.76 14.58 1.56
C VAL A 10 40.54 13.69 1.82
N SER A 11 40.61 12.78 2.80
CA SER A 11 39.47 11.95 3.20
C SER A 11 38.29 12.79 3.74
N ILE A 12 38.57 13.85 4.50
CA ILE A 12 37.55 14.79 4.96
C ILE A 12 36.92 15.52 3.76
N ILE A 13 37.72 15.96 2.78
CA ILE A 13 37.22 16.63 1.57
C ILE A 13 36.34 15.66 0.76
N ILE A 14 36.77 14.42 0.56
CA ILE A 14 35.99 13.37 -0.11
C ILE A 14 34.65 13.16 0.61
N ALA A 15 34.66 13.07 1.94
CA ALA A 15 33.44 12.91 2.73
C ALA A 15 32.49 14.12 2.55
N LEU A 16 33.00 15.35 2.59
CA LEU A 16 32.20 16.56 2.42
C LEU A 16 31.56 16.63 1.02
N ILE A 17 32.33 16.35 -0.03
CA ILE A 17 31.82 16.31 -1.41
C ILE A 17 30.78 15.19 -1.56
N SER A 18 31.05 14.01 -0.99
CA SER A 18 30.13 12.88 -1.04
C SER A 18 28.81 13.15 -0.31
N ILE A 19 28.85 13.84 0.84
CA ILE A 19 27.64 14.29 1.55
C ILE A 19 26.85 15.30 0.71
N MET A 20 27.54 16.27 0.08
CA MET A 20 26.90 17.26 -0.78
C MET A 20 26.17 16.60 -1.96
N ILE A 21 26.80 15.63 -2.63
CA ILE A 21 26.17 14.84 -3.70
C ILE A 21 25.00 14.02 -3.14
N GLY A 22 25.17 13.40 -1.97
CA GLY A 22 24.13 12.63 -1.29
C GLY A 22 22.87 13.47 -1.01
N ILE A 23 23.04 14.71 -0.54
CA ILE A 23 21.93 15.65 -0.32
C ILE A 23 21.18 15.91 -1.64
N PHE A 24 21.90 16.19 -2.73
CA PHE A 24 21.27 16.44 -4.03
C PHE A 24 20.45 15.26 -4.55
N ILE A 25 20.98 14.04 -4.45
CA ILE A 25 20.28 12.81 -4.85
C ILE A 25 19.07 12.56 -3.93
N SER A 26 19.24 12.71 -2.61
CA SER A 26 18.15 12.55 -1.66
C SER A 26 17.01 13.55 -1.88
N GLY A 27 17.32 14.78 -2.30
CA GLY A 27 16.33 15.78 -2.70
C GLY A 27 15.50 15.32 -3.88
N LYS A 28 16.12 14.76 -4.91
CA LYS A 28 15.41 14.18 -6.06
C LYS A 28 14.50 13.00 -5.70
N ILE A 29 14.92 12.17 -4.75
CA ILE A 29 14.10 11.06 -4.23
C ILE A 29 12.89 11.62 -3.47
N SER A 30 13.08 12.63 -2.61
CA SER A 30 11.98 13.29 -1.89
C SER A 30 11.00 13.95 -2.84
N ASP A 31 11.47 14.73 -3.82
CA ASP A 31 10.62 15.42 -4.80
C ASP A 31 9.72 14.43 -5.56
N SER A 32 10.29 13.28 -5.95
CA SER A 32 9.53 12.22 -6.62
C SER A 32 8.47 11.59 -5.71
N GLN A 33 8.72 11.50 -4.40
CA GLN A 33 7.73 11.01 -3.44
C GLN A 33 6.65 12.06 -3.14
N ASP A 34 7.00 13.34 -3.15
CA ASP A 34 6.10 14.45 -2.80
C ASP A 34 5.14 14.83 -3.93
N ALA A 35 5.51 14.62 -5.20
CA ALA A 35 4.67 14.94 -6.36
C ALA A 35 3.27 14.25 -6.30
N GLY A 36 3.18 13.02 -5.77
CA GLY A 36 1.91 12.32 -5.57
C GLY A 36 1.18 12.68 -4.27
N ARG A 37 1.86 13.33 -3.32
CA ARG A 37 1.35 13.66 -1.97
C ARG A 37 0.86 15.08 -1.83
N GLU A 38 1.23 15.95 -2.76
CA GLU A 38 0.85 17.36 -2.73
C GLU A 38 -0.68 17.54 -2.63
N SER A 39 -1.45 16.73 -3.39
CA SER A 39 -2.90 16.72 -3.29
C SER A 39 -3.42 16.30 -1.92
N TYR A 40 -2.81 15.31 -1.26
CA TYR A 40 -3.17 14.90 0.10
C TYR A 40 -2.86 16.00 1.13
N GLN A 41 -1.74 16.70 0.98
CA GLN A 41 -1.34 17.76 1.91
C GLN A 41 -2.22 19.01 1.78
N LYS A 42 -2.70 19.31 0.56
CA LYS A 42 -3.57 20.46 0.29
C LYS A 42 -5.06 20.13 0.43
N ALA A 43 -5.41 18.87 0.58
CA ALA A 43 -6.79 18.42 0.69
C ALA A 43 -7.48 19.05 1.90
N ILE A 44 -8.72 19.47 1.70
CA ILE A 44 -9.56 19.98 2.78
C ILE A 44 -9.94 18.80 3.68
N GLN A 45 -9.71 18.94 4.98
CA GLN A 45 -10.11 17.94 5.96
C GLN A 45 -11.56 18.20 6.37
N ILE A 46 -12.40 17.19 6.24
CA ILE A 46 -13.83 17.28 6.51
C ILE A 46 -14.22 16.15 7.45
N GLU A 47 -14.74 16.50 8.63
CA GLU A 47 -15.22 15.51 9.61
C GLU A 47 -16.74 15.50 9.74
N GLU A 48 -17.41 16.54 9.22
CA GLU A 48 -18.85 16.69 9.31
C GLU A 48 -19.54 16.39 7.97
N PRO A 49 -20.56 15.51 7.95
CA PRO A 49 -21.32 15.18 6.73
C PRO A 49 -21.98 16.38 6.02
N GLU A 50 -22.39 17.41 6.76
CA GLU A 50 -23.00 18.62 6.18
C GLU A 50 -21.97 19.44 5.39
N ILE A 51 -20.76 19.57 5.93
CA ILE A 51 -19.66 20.26 5.27
C ILE A 51 -19.28 19.51 4.00
N PHE A 52 -19.28 18.18 4.03
CA PHE A 52 -19.01 17.37 2.83
C PHE A 52 -19.98 17.67 1.69
N ARG A 53 -21.29 17.69 1.96
CA ARG A 53 -22.31 18.05 0.96
C ARG A 53 -22.09 19.46 0.41
N HIS A 54 -21.80 20.41 1.29
CA HIS A 54 -21.54 21.78 0.87
C HIS A 54 -20.30 21.85 -0.05
N CYS A 55 -19.19 21.21 0.33
CA CYS A 55 -17.95 21.20 -0.45
C CYS A 55 -18.11 20.56 -1.83
N MET A 56 -18.95 19.53 -1.98
CA MET A 56 -19.30 18.97 -3.29
C MET A 56 -20.09 19.95 -4.17
N SER A 57 -20.92 20.80 -3.57
CA SER A 57 -21.76 21.76 -4.31
C SER A 57 -20.99 22.98 -4.83
N VAL A 58 -19.90 23.36 -4.16
CA VAL A 58 -19.06 24.52 -4.52
C VAL A 58 -17.74 24.12 -5.18
N ASN A 59 -17.61 22.86 -5.59
CA ASN A 59 -16.43 22.33 -6.29
C ASN A 59 -15.11 22.57 -5.55
N SER A 60 -15.07 22.21 -4.25
CA SER A 60 -13.92 22.50 -3.38
C SER A 60 -12.62 21.74 -3.73
N GLY A 61 -12.63 20.82 -4.70
CA GLY A 61 -11.43 20.10 -5.13
C GLY A 61 -11.12 18.91 -4.23
N ASP A 62 -9.84 18.68 -3.92
CA ASP A 62 -9.40 17.50 -3.18
C ASP A 62 -9.80 17.60 -1.69
N GLY A 63 -10.30 16.49 -1.14
CA GLY A 63 -10.73 16.41 0.25
C GLY A 63 -10.39 15.08 0.91
N LEU A 64 -10.11 15.16 2.21
CA LEU A 64 -10.04 14.03 3.13
C LEU A 64 -11.28 14.05 4.01
N ILE A 65 -12.23 13.17 3.70
CA ILE A 65 -13.56 13.20 4.33
C ILE A 65 -13.69 11.99 5.24
N TYR A 66 -13.85 12.24 6.53
CA TYR A 66 -14.14 11.22 7.54
C TYR A 66 -15.63 10.94 7.58
N GLY A 67 -15.98 9.66 7.65
CA GLY A 67 -17.37 9.26 7.64
C GLY A 67 -17.56 7.76 7.65
N GLU A 68 -18.83 7.42 7.51
CA GLU A 68 -19.29 6.04 7.47
C GLU A 68 -19.64 5.66 6.04
N LEU A 69 -19.00 4.60 5.55
CA LEU A 69 -19.35 3.90 4.32
C LEU A 69 -20.36 2.80 4.67
N LYS A 70 -21.46 2.73 3.92
CA LYS A 70 -22.52 1.73 4.09
C LYS A 70 -22.93 1.13 2.76
N ALA A 71 -23.20 -0.18 2.74
CA ALA A 71 -23.94 -0.80 1.66
C ALA A 71 -25.39 -0.31 1.69
N VAL A 72 -25.88 0.22 0.56
CA VAL A 72 -27.31 0.55 0.40
C VAL A 72 -28.10 -0.70 0.08
N ASP A 73 -27.55 -1.55 -0.78
CA ASP A 73 -28.07 -2.87 -1.10
C ASP A 73 -27.04 -3.94 -0.72
N THR A 74 -27.44 -4.90 0.11
CA THR A 74 -26.56 -5.95 0.60
C THR A 74 -26.62 -7.17 -0.31
N VAL A 75 -25.55 -7.98 -0.27
CA VAL A 75 -25.49 -9.29 -0.93
C VAL A 75 -25.37 -10.40 0.09
N SER A 76 -25.93 -11.56 -0.23
CA SER A 76 -25.89 -12.76 0.60
C SER A 76 -25.79 -14.00 -0.28
N ASP A 77 -25.33 -15.12 0.29
CA ASP A 77 -25.28 -16.42 -0.37
C ASP A 77 -25.98 -17.45 0.55
N PRO A 78 -26.86 -18.32 0.04
CA PRO A 78 -27.58 -19.29 0.86
C PRO A 78 -26.72 -20.25 1.68
N ASN A 79 -25.44 -20.43 1.31
CA ASN A 79 -24.52 -21.35 1.98
C ASN A 79 -23.90 -20.74 3.25
N ILE A 80 -24.02 -19.42 3.47
CA ILE A 80 -23.49 -18.72 4.64
C ILE A 80 -24.54 -17.78 5.23
N GLU A 81 -24.54 -17.61 6.55
CA GLU A 81 -25.41 -16.62 7.20
C GLU A 81 -24.78 -15.23 7.17
N GLY A 82 -25.58 -14.21 6.84
CA GLY A 82 -25.17 -12.82 6.90
C GLY A 82 -25.46 -12.02 5.62
N GLU A 83 -25.18 -10.74 5.71
CA GLU A 83 -25.31 -9.77 4.64
C GLU A 83 -24.00 -8.98 4.51
N TRP A 84 -23.60 -8.69 3.27
CA TRP A 84 -22.28 -8.18 2.97
C TRP A 84 -22.35 -7.03 1.96
N LEU A 85 -21.39 -6.12 2.01
CA LEU A 85 -21.19 -5.10 0.98
C LEU A 85 -20.57 -5.70 -0.29
N TYR A 86 -19.68 -6.68 -0.09
CA TYR A 86 -19.00 -7.46 -1.13
C TYR A 86 -18.78 -8.87 -0.60
N LEU A 87 -18.95 -9.86 -1.46
CA LEU A 87 -18.76 -11.27 -1.16
C LEU A 87 -18.05 -11.96 -2.34
N SER A 88 -16.94 -12.63 -2.06
CA SER A 88 -16.20 -13.47 -2.99
C SER A 88 -16.36 -14.92 -2.57
N LYS A 89 -16.90 -15.74 -3.46
CA LYS A 89 -17.02 -17.19 -3.31
C LYS A 89 -16.00 -17.87 -4.21
N LYS A 90 -15.05 -18.56 -3.60
CA LYS A 90 -14.01 -19.34 -4.29
C LYS A 90 -14.33 -20.81 -4.16
N THR A 91 -14.75 -21.45 -5.25
CA THR A 91 -14.90 -22.90 -5.27
C THR A 91 -13.52 -23.54 -5.43
N GLN A 92 -13.16 -24.43 -4.52
CA GLN A 92 -11.87 -25.11 -4.48
C GLN A 92 -12.03 -26.62 -4.60
N ARG A 93 -11.08 -27.24 -5.30
CA ARG A 93 -10.97 -28.69 -5.40
C ARG A 93 -9.67 -29.16 -4.76
N TYR A 94 -9.74 -30.25 -3.99
CA TYR A 94 -8.54 -30.89 -3.46
C TYR A 94 -7.89 -31.75 -4.56
N THR A 95 -6.70 -31.35 -4.98
CA THR A 95 -5.99 -31.91 -6.13
C THR A 95 -4.62 -32.41 -5.72
N MET A 96 -4.20 -33.51 -6.35
CA MET A 96 -2.89 -34.10 -6.16
C MET A 96 -1.90 -33.44 -7.11
N HIS A 97 -0.77 -33.01 -6.56
CA HIS A 97 0.36 -32.46 -7.29
C HIS A 97 1.60 -33.31 -7.05
N THR A 98 2.57 -33.19 -7.96
CA THR A 98 3.88 -33.80 -7.80
C THR A 98 4.96 -32.75 -8.02
N ARG A 99 5.96 -32.71 -7.14
CA ARG A 99 7.16 -31.88 -7.31
C ARG A 99 8.41 -32.72 -7.29
N THR A 100 9.40 -32.31 -8.07
CA THR A 100 10.74 -32.91 -8.03
C THR A 100 11.58 -32.17 -6.99
N VAL A 101 12.10 -32.91 -6.01
CA VAL A 101 12.97 -32.36 -4.96
C VAL A 101 14.36 -32.94 -5.11
N HIS A 102 15.36 -32.05 -5.10
CA HIS A 102 16.76 -32.41 -5.10
C HIS A 102 17.31 -32.28 -3.67
N THR A 103 17.89 -33.36 -3.15
CA THR A 103 18.58 -33.36 -1.86
C THR A 103 19.99 -33.92 -2.09
N GLY A 104 20.97 -33.02 -2.17
CA GLY A 104 22.35 -33.37 -2.54
C GLY A 104 22.41 -33.91 -3.98
N LYS A 105 22.84 -35.16 -4.15
CA LYS A 105 22.90 -35.85 -5.45
C LYS A 105 21.63 -36.65 -5.77
N THR A 106 20.66 -36.69 -4.87
CA THR A 106 19.45 -37.52 -5.01
C THR A 106 18.30 -36.66 -5.50
N THR A 107 17.58 -37.17 -6.50
CA THR A 107 16.35 -36.57 -7.03
C THR A 107 15.18 -37.49 -6.70
N ARG A 108 14.13 -36.96 -6.06
CA ARG A 108 12.90 -37.71 -5.75
C ARG A 108 11.65 -36.94 -6.19
N ILE A 109 10.61 -37.67 -6.57
CA ILE A 109 9.29 -37.10 -6.84
C ILE A 109 8.49 -37.19 -5.54
N GLU A 110 8.05 -36.05 -5.03
CA GLU A 110 7.16 -35.94 -3.88
C GLU A 110 5.76 -35.63 -4.36
N THR A 111 4.78 -36.41 -3.90
CA THR A 111 3.37 -36.08 -4.03
C THR A 111 2.94 -35.18 -2.88
N TYR A 112 2.20 -34.12 -3.19
CA TYR A 112 1.54 -33.27 -2.21
C TYR A 112 0.13 -32.93 -2.70
N TRP A 113 -0.70 -32.40 -1.81
CA TRP A 113 -2.08 -32.07 -2.14
C TRP A 113 -2.39 -30.64 -1.73
N THR A 114 -3.11 -29.92 -2.57
CA THR A 114 -3.53 -28.54 -2.30
C THR A 114 -5.01 -28.36 -2.65
N TRP A 115 -5.60 -27.32 -2.08
CA TRP A 115 -6.90 -26.83 -2.49
C TRP A 115 -6.71 -25.82 -3.60
N ASP A 116 -7.02 -26.22 -4.83
CA ASP A 116 -6.89 -25.35 -6.00
C ASP A 116 -8.22 -24.68 -6.31
N THR A 117 -8.20 -23.36 -6.48
CA THR A 117 -9.39 -22.59 -6.89
C THR A 117 -9.75 -22.92 -8.33
N ILE A 118 -10.97 -23.40 -8.55
CA ILE A 118 -11.50 -23.75 -9.87
C ILE A 118 -12.45 -22.68 -10.43
N SER A 119 -13.09 -21.89 -9.56
CA SER A 119 -13.94 -20.76 -9.94
C SER A 119 -13.95 -19.72 -8.84
N VAL A 120 -14.17 -18.47 -9.25
CA VAL A 120 -14.37 -17.32 -8.37
C VAL A 120 -15.65 -16.63 -8.83
N GLU A 121 -16.61 -16.49 -7.92
CA GLU A 121 -17.83 -15.73 -8.10
C GLU A 121 -17.77 -14.52 -7.17
N GLU A 122 -18.04 -13.33 -7.70
CA GLU A 122 -18.04 -12.09 -6.92
C GLU A 122 -19.43 -11.47 -6.95
N LEU A 123 -19.93 -11.13 -5.78
CA LEU A 123 -21.20 -10.47 -5.53
C LEU A 123 -20.89 -9.16 -4.80
N HIS A 124 -21.54 -8.07 -5.20
CA HIS A 124 -21.34 -6.78 -4.55
C HIS A 124 -22.59 -5.92 -4.62
N SER A 125 -22.65 -4.96 -3.70
CA SER A 125 -23.64 -3.89 -3.76
C SER A 125 -23.52 -3.11 -5.07
N LYS A 126 -24.66 -2.62 -5.58
CA LYS A 126 -24.72 -1.66 -6.69
C LYS A 126 -24.48 -0.24 -6.19
N ARG A 127 -24.91 0.07 -4.96
CA ARG A 127 -24.81 1.42 -4.38
C ARG A 127 -24.23 1.40 -2.97
N VAL A 128 -23.45 2.43 -2.68
CA VAL A 128 -22.89 2.67 -1.35
C VAL A 128 -23.30 4.04 -0.88
N SER A 129 -23.55 4.19 0.42
CA SER A 129 -23.80 5.48 1.05
C SER A 129 -22.54 5.91 1.79
N PHE A 130 -22.12 7.16 1.59
CA PHE A 130 -21.05 7.76 2.37
C PHE A 130 -21.50 9.12 2.88
N CYS A 131 -21.42 9.33 4.20
CA CYS A 131 -21.91 10.55 4.85
C CYS A 131 -23.38 10.90 4.51
N GLY A 132 -24.21 9.89 4.27
CA GLY A 132 -25.63 10.04 3.91
C GLY A 132 -25.89 10.42 2.45
N VAL A 133 -24.87 10.39 1.58
CA VAL A 133 -25.02 10.56 0.12
C VAL A 133 -24.78 9.23 -0.57
N GLU A 134 -25.68 8.85 -1.47
CA GLU A 134 -25.56 7.59 -2.22
C GLU A 134 -24.69 7.77 -3.48
N PHE A 135 -23.83 6.79 -3.71
CA PHE A 135 -22.91 6.71 -4.84
C PHE A 135 -22.99 5.32 -5.50
N SER A 136 -22.55 5.22 -6.75
CA SER A 136 -22.25 3.92 -7.35
C SER A 136 -21.15 3.23 -6.56
N TYR A 137 -21.21 1.91 -6.42
CA TYR A 137 -20.20 1.10 -5.72
C TYR A 137 -18.76 1.40 -6.17
N GLU A 138 -18.55 1.64 -7.47
CA GLU A 138 -17.23 1.91 -8.07
C GLU A 138 -16.64 3.28 -7.70
N LYS A 139 -17.43 4.18 -7.12
CA LYS A 139 -16.97 5.53 -6.76
C LYS A 139 -15.98 5.50 -5.60
N ILE A 140 -16.14 4.55 -4.68
CA ILE A 140 -15.32 4.44 -3.46
C ILE A 140 -14.71 3.04 -3.45
N ASN A 141 -13.38 2.98 -3.35
CA ASN A 141 -12.69 1.70 -3.23
C ASN A 141 -13.14 1.02 -1.94
N ARG A 142 -13.59 -0.23 -2.07
CA ARG A 142 -13.97 -1.03 -0.91
C ARG A 142 -12.76 -1.31 -0.01
N PRO A 143 -12.99 -1.55 1.30
CA PRO A 143 -11.98 -2.12 2.17
C PRO A 143 -11.50 -3.49 1.68
N ASP A 144 -10.37 -3.92 2.24
CA ASP A 144 -9.90 -5.29 2.07
C ASP A 144 -10.94 -6.27 2.63
N SER A 145 -11.18 -7.35 1.88
CA SER A 145 -12.07 -8.41 2.31
C SER A 145 -11.40 -9.27 3.38
N HIS A 146 -12.19 -9.80 4.31
CA HIS A 146 -11.73 -10.75 5.31
C HIS A 146 -12.37 -12.12 5.08
N TYR A 147 -11.74 -13.16 5.61
CA TYR A 147 -12.28 -14.52 5.58
C TYR A 147 -13.56 -14.59 6.42
N ILE A 148 -14.62 -15.13 5.83
CA ILE A 148 -15.92 -15.34 6.48
C ILE A 148 -16.03 -16.79 6.92
N ASP A 149 -16.09 -17.72 5.95
CA ASP A 149 -16.28 -19.13 6.24
C ASP A 149 -15.81 -20.05 5.09
N THR A 150 -15.75 -21.35 5.36
CA THR A 150 -15.48 -22.40 4.38
C THR A 150 -16.55 -23.49 4.51
N VAL A 151 -17.30 -23.70 3.44
CA VAL A 151 -18.38 -24.70 3.39
C VAL A 151 -17.95 -25.88 2.52
N GLU A 152 -18.02 -27.09 3.07
CA GLU A 152 -17.76 -28.31 2.29
C GLU A 152 -18.97 -28.60 1.40
N THR A 153 -18.76 -28.61 0.08
CA THR A 153 -19.83 -28.82 -0.92
C THR A 153 -19.78 -30.20 -1.55
N GLY A 154 -18.79 -31.02 -1.19
CA GLY A 154 -18.72 -32.41 -1.58
C GLY A 154 -17.36 -33.06 -1.30
N ARG A 155 -17.16 -34.28 -1.82
CA ARG A 155 -15.88 -34.96 -1.67
C ARG A 155 -14.78 -34.19 -2.42
N HIS A 156 -13.77 -33.74 -1.68
CA HIS A 156 -12.66 -32.93 -2.23
C HIS A 156 -13.11 -31.61 -2.85
N MET A 157 -14.24 -31.07 -2.40
CA MET A 157 -14.83 -29.84 -2.92
C MET A 157 -15.30 -28.97 -1.76
N ARG A 158 -14.85 -27.72 -1.74
CA ARG A 158 -15.26 -26.74 -0.74
C ARG A 158 -15.40 -25.37 -1.36
N GLU A 159 -16.18 -24.50 -0.73
CA GLU A 159 -16.33 -23.11 -1.09
C GLU A 159 -15.76 -22.25 0.03
N VAL A 160 -14.86 -21.35 -0.32
CA VAL A 160 -14.26 -20.39 0.63
C VAL A 160 -14.86 -19.02 0.36
N PHE A 161 -15.37 -18.40 1.42
CA PHE A 161 -16.04 -17.11 1.37
C PHE A 161 -15.15 -16.05 2.01
N ASP A 162 -14.85 -14.99 1.25
CA ASP A 162 -14.21 -13.77 1.73
C ASP A 162 -15.15 -12.58 1.46
N GLY A 163 -15.26 -11.62 2.36
CA GLY A 163 -16.17 -10.49 2.12
C GLY A 163 -15.87 -9.24 2.92
N CYS A 164 -16.70 -8.23 2.66
CA CYS A 164 -16.70 -6.95 3.33
C CYS A 164 -18.04 -6.79 4.06
N ASP A 165 -17.99 -6.42 5.33
CA ASP A 165 -19.13 -6.04 6.16
C ASP A 165 -19.97 -4.94 5.50
N THR A 166 -21.19 -4.79 5.99
CA THR A 166 -22.14 -3.82 5.45
C THR A 166 -21.79 -2.36 5.76
N SER A 167 -20.93 -2.10 6.75
CA SER A 167 -20.55 -0.75 7.14
C SER A 167 -19.13 -0.64 7.68
N TYR A 168 -18.48 0.47 7.34
CA TYR A 168 -17.13 0.80 7.76
C TYR A 168 -17.01 2.28 8.10
N ILE A 169 -16.18 2.60 9.09
CA ILE A 169 -15.83 3.98 9.43
C ILE A 169 -14.41 4.25 8.94
N GLY A 170 -14.19 5.40 8.32
CA GLY A 170 -12.88 5.76 7.82
C GLY A 170 -12.86 7.09 7.08
N THR A 171 -11.73 7.35 6.43
CA THR A 171 -11.55 8.56 5.61
C THR A 171 -11.48 8.20 4.14
N ILE A 172 -12.23 8.90 3.29
CA ILE A 172 -12.00 8.88 1.84
C ILE A 172 -11.07 10.02 1.43
N PHE A 173 -10.19 9.74 0.47
CA PHE A 173 -9.52 10.77 -0.32
C PHE A 173 -10.13 10.81 -1.71
N THR A 174 -10.70 11.96 -2.07
CA THR A 174 -11.39 12.15 -3.35
C THR A 174 -11.33 13.60 -3.80
N LYS A 175 -11.51 13.81 -5.11
CA LYS A 175 -11.89 15.12 -5.64
C LYS A 175 -13.41 15.30 -5.57
N MET A 176 -13.85 16.41 -5.01
CA MET A 176 -15.26 16.82 -4.90
C MET A 176 -15.56 17.85 -5.99
N ALA A 177 -16.46 17.50 -6.91
CA ALA A 177 -16.91 18.38 -7.99
C ALA A 177 -18.29 17.96 -8.50
N ASP A 178 -19.07 18.94 -8.95
CA ASP A 178 -20.35 18.80 -9.64
C ASP A 178 -21.38 17.97 -8.84
N ASN A 179 -21.46 18.20 -7.53
CA ASN A 179 -22.27 17.43 -6.57
C ASN A 179 -21.92 15.92 -6.52
N ALA A 180 -20.72 15.54 -6.94
CA ALA A 180 -20.24 14.18 -6.96
C ALA A 180 -18.78 14.07 -6.48
N ILE A 181 -18.29 12.83 -6.46
CA ILE A 181 -16.91 12.48 -6.16
C ILE A 181 -16.27 11.78 -7.38
N SER A 182 -14.93 11.81 -7.44
CA SER A 182 -14.17 11.07 -8.46
C SER A 182 -14.38 9.56 -8.35
N ASP A 183 -14.25 8.85 -9.48
CA ASP A 183 -14.26 7.38 -9.50
C ASP A 183 -12.99 6.83 -8.83
N GLY A 184 -13.11 5.66 -8.18
CA GLY A 184 -11.97 4.99 -7.55
C GLY A 184 -11.38 5.75 -6.36
N SER A 185 -12.20 6.49 -5.62
CA SER A 185 -11.77 7.23 -4.43
C SER A 185 -11.17 6.30 -3.39
N SER A 186 -10.00 6.68 -2.85
CA SER A 186 -9.28 5.82 -1.89
C SER A 186 -9.98 5.84 -0.53
N PHE A 187 -10.17 4.67 0.08
CA PHE A 187 -10.77 4.53 1.41
C PHE A 187 -9.74 4.04 2.43
N TYR A 188 -9.62 4.76 3.54
CA TYR A 188 -8.70 4.49 4.63
C TYR A 188 -9.50 4.05 5.86
N LEU A 189 -9.55 2.74 6.08
CA LEU A 189 -10.33 2.11 7.16
C LEU A 189 -9.81 2.51 8.55
N ASN A 190 -10.72 2.93 9.43
CA ASN A 190 -10.45 3.30 10.82
C ASN A 190 -9.33 4.33 10.96
N LYS A 191 -9.27 5.29 10.04
CA LYS A 191 -8.34 6.41 10.08
C LYS A 191 -9.10 7.72 9.99
N THR A 192 -8.68 8.68 10.79
CA THR A 192 -9.07 10.08 10.67
C THR A 192 -8.37 10.75 9.48
N PRO A 193 -8.78 11.97 9.08
CA PRO A 193 -8.09 12.73 8.03
C PRO A 193 -6.62 12.98 8.37
N GLN A 194 -6.33 13.27 9.64
CA GLN A 194 -4.96 13.51 10.12
C GLN A 194 -4.11 12.24 10.10
N GLU A 195 -4.64 11.11 10.59
CA GLU A 195 -3.92 9.83 10.54
C GLU A 195 -3.70 9.35 9.11
N THR A 196 -4.66 9.60 8.21
CA THR A 196 -4.51 9.30 6.78
C THR A 196 -3.36 10.11 6.18
N LEU A 197 -3.29 11.40 6.50
CA LEU A 197 -2.19 12.25 6.07
C LEU A 197 -0.84 11.75 6.62
N ASP A 198 -0.79 11.29 7.87
CA ASP A 198 0.43 10.75 8.46
C ASP A 198 0.85 9.43 7.81
N VAL A 199 -0.08 8.55 7.45
CA VAL A 199 0.21 7.32 6.69
C VAL A 199 0.82 7.67 5.34
N VAL A 200 0.22 8.61 4.61
CA VAL A 200 0.69 9.04 3.29
C VAL A 200 2.05 9.72 3.39
N LYS A 201 2.29 10.56 4.41
CA LYS A 201 3.59 11.21 4.65
C LYS A 201 4.69 10.22 5.02
N ASN A 202 4.36 9.19 5.80
CA ASN A 202 5.34 8.22 6.28
C ASN A 202 5.62 7.09 5.28
N ALA A 203 4.77 6.90 4.27
CA ALA A 203 5.06 6.01 3.15
C ALA A 203 6.41 6.38 2.51
N GLY A 204 7.21 5.42 2.05
CA GLY A 204 8.49 5.71 1.36
C GLY A 204 9.62 6.32 2.22
N ARG A 205 9.39 6.66 3.50
CA ARG A 205 10.46 7.16 4.41
C ARG A 205 11.60 6.15 4.57
N TRP A 206 11.29 4.86 4.47
CA TRP A 206 12.27 3.78 4.51
C TRP A 206 13.25 3.82 3.33
N GLU A 207 12.82 4.28 2.15
CA GLU A 207 13.68 4.36 0.95
C GLU A 207 14.79 5.39 1.14
N LEU A 208 14.46 6.54 1.73
CA LEU A 208 15.44 7.58 2.10
C LEU A 208 16.44 7.06 3.14
N VAL A 209 15.98 6.31 4.13
CA VAL A 209 16.85 5.69 5.14
C VAL A 209 17.80 4.69 4.49
N LEU A 210 17.29 3.79 3.65
CA LEU A 210 18.13 2.82 2.93
C LEU A 210 19.13 3.48 2.00
N PHE A 211 18.72 4.54 1.29
CA PHE A 211 19.62 5.34 0.46
C PHE A 211 20.80 5.83 1.29
N TRP A 212 20.56 6.50 2.42
CA TRP A 212 21.65 7.02 3.26
C TRP A 212 22.53 5.93 3.85
N VAL A 213 21.96 4.78 4.25
CA VAL A 213 22.75 3.64 4.72
C VAL A 213 23.69 3.13 3.62
N MET A 214 23.18 2.89 2.41
CA MET A 214 24.00 2.43 1.29
C MET A 214 25.02 3.48 0.86
N TRP A 215 24.63 4.77 0.86
CA TRP A 215 25.48 5.88 0.47
C TRP A 215 26.67 6.03 1.40
N LEU A 216 26.45 5.99 2.73
CA LEU A 216 27.53 6.07 3.71
C LEU A 216 28.49 4.88 3.64
N ILE A 217 27.98 3.68 3.36
CA ILE A 217 28.83 2.49 3.12
C ILE A 217 29.70 2.71 1.88
N LEU A 218 29.12 3.20 0.78
CA LEU A 218 29.84 3.50 -0.46
C LEU A 218 30.93 4.56 -0.21
N THR A 219 30.61 5.65 0.49
CA THR A 219 31.58 6.68 0.87
C THR A 219 32.72 6.09 1.70
N GLY A 220 32.41 5.21 2.66
CA GLY A 220 33.41 4.52 3.46
C GLY A 220 34.35 3.64 2.62
N ILE A 221 33.80 2.88 1.66
CA ILE A 221 34.60 2.08 0.73
C ILE A 221 35.52 2.95 -0.11
N VAL A 222 35.03 4.10 -0.61
CA VAL A 222 35.84 5.04 -1.39
C VAL A 222 36.99 5.60 -0.55
N ILE A 223 36.74 5.99 0.69
CA ILE A 223 37.77 6.51 1.60
C ILE A 223 38.82 5.44 1.92
N VAL A 224 38.39 4.21 2.25
CA VAL A 224 39.31 3.10 2.56
C VAL A 224 40.14 2.75 1.33
N SER A 225 39.53 2.68 0.14
CA SER A 225 40.23 2.42 -1.11
C SER A 225 41.24 3.52 -1.42
N PHE A 226 40.86 4.79 -1.22
CA PHE A 226 41.75 5.93 -1.37
C PHE A 226 42.96 5.85 -0.44
N CYS A 227 42.75 5.49 0.84
CA CYS A 227 43.86 5.32 1.77
C CYS A 227 44.78 4.15 1.36
N HIS A 228 44.24 3.07 0.80
CA HIS A 228 45.01 1.86 0.47
C HIS A 228 45.76 1.92 -0.87
N MET A 229 45.44 2.88 -1.74
CA MET A 229 46.19 3.14 -2.96
C MET A 229 47.43 3.99 -2.64
N ASP A 230 48.61 3.59 -3.13
CA ASP A 230 49.84 4.38 -3.00
C ASP A 230 49.65 5.73 -3.72
N ASN A 231 49.44 6.79 -2.92
CA ASN A 231 49.18 8.14 -3.40
C ASN A 231 50.49 8.94 -3.52
N ASP A 232 51.44 8.42 -4.30
CA ASP A 232 52.74 9.05 -4.55
C ASP A 232 52.61 10.43 -5.22
N TRP A 233 51.45 10.75 -5.80
CA TRP A 233 51.13 12.05 -6.41
C TRP A 233 50.78 13.17 -5.41
N LEU A 234 50.68 12.86 -4.10
CA LEU A 234 50.44 13.82 -3.02
C LEU A 234 51.74 14.29 -2.32
N ASP A 235 52.90 13.85 -2.81
CA ASP A 235 54.24 14.37 -2.44
C ASP A 235 54.66 15.49 -3.41
#